data_AF-A0A8T8D8N1-F1
#
_entry.id   AF-A0A8T8D8N1-F1
#
_cell.length_a   1.000
_cell.length_b   1.000
_cell.length_c   1.000
_cell.angle_alpha   90.00
_cell.angle_beta   90.00
_cell.angle_gamma   90.00
#
_symmetry.space_group_name_H-M   'P 1'
#
loop_
_entity.id
_entity.type
_entity.pdbx_description
1 polymer ?
#
loop_
_entity_poly.entity_id
_entity_poly.type
_entity_poly.pdbx_seq_one_letter_code
_entity_poly.pdbx_strand_id
1 'polypeptide(L)'
;MAGTTGLSTCPDVAAYYSDAFKSLNVAGISTTAWDRSIPWTDVKIDIDQNQPITASIQWRGKSSGHDFVIYGYYEDGVYKNVSYMDPWPTSAMWNWMPYSDFVSNESFYWKWTFMNNARR
;
A
#
# COMPACT_ATOMS: atom_id res chain seq x y z
N MET A 1 -28.03 1.27 -4.18
CA MET A 1 -27.76 1.65 -2.78
C MET A 1 -26.50 2.48 -2.78
N ALA A 2 -26.63 3.81 -2.79
CA ALA A 2 -25.49 4.71 -2.65
C ALA A 2 -25.19 4.82 -1.16
N GLY A 3 -23.99 4.40 -0.73
CA GLY A 3 -23.55 4.54 0.65
C GLY A 3 -23.30 6.01 0.96
N THR A 4 -24.07 6.58 1.88
CA THR A 4 -23.82 7.90 2.44
C THR A 4 -22.64 7.80 3.39
N THR A 5 -21.56 8.51 3.09
CA THR A 5 -20.46 8.76 4.03
C THR A 5 -20.99 9.66 5.15
N GLY A 6 -21.36 9.07 6.29
CA GLY A 6 -21.60 9.84 7.50
C GLY A 6 -20.31 10.54 7.90
N LEU A 7 -20.36 11.86 8.13
CA LEU A 7 -19.23 12.59 8.70
C LEU A 7 -18.94 12.00 10.07
N SER A 8 -17.81 11.29 10.18
CA SER A 8 -17.27 10.89 11.46
C SER A 8 -16.87 12.14 12.24
N THR A 9 -17.03 12.11 13.57
CA THR A 9 -16.46 13.14 14.46
C THR A 9 -14.94 13.00 14.61
N CYS A 10 -14.34 12.01 13.94
CA CYS A 10 -12.89 11.86 13.87
C CYS A 10 -12.27 13.10 13.20
N PRO A 11 -11.29 13.75 13.85
CA PRO A 11 -10.50 14.79 13.22
C PRO A 11 -9.83 14.31 11.94
N ASP A 12 -9.70 15.20 10.94
CA ASP A 12 -8.92 14.95 9.72
C ASP A 12 -7.43 15.00 10.05
N VAL A 13 -6.91 13.87 10.52
CA VAL A 13 -5.53 13.71 10.99
C VAL A 13 -4.91 12.55 10.23
N ALA A 14 -3.82 12.84 9.52
CA ALA A 14 -3.06 11.82 8.80
C ALA A 14 -2.45 10.80 9.76
N ALA A 15 -2.44 9.53 9.35
CA ALA A 15 -1.71 8.50 10.05
C ALA A 15 -0.20 8.66 9.86
N TYR A 16 0.57 8.36 10.91
CA TYR A 16 2.03 8.24 10.82
C TYR A 16 2.42 6.77 10.63
N TYR A 17 3.67 6.55 10.20
CA TYR A 17 4.27 5.21 10.09
C TYR A 17 4.05 4.35 11.34
N SER A 18 4.20 4.94 12.53
CA SER A 18 3.98 4.23 13.80
C SER A 18 2.52 3.82 14.02
N ASP A 19 1.56 4.58 13.51
CA ASP A 19 0.14 4.30 13.69
C ASP A 19 -0.28 3.13 12.80
N ALA A 20 0.19 3.10 11.55
CA ALA A 20 0.00 1.97 10.64
C ALA A 20 0.63 0.68 11.19
N PHE A 21 1.85 0.74 11.73
CA PHE A 21 2.48 -0.42 12.35
C PHE A 21 1.71 -0.92 13.59
N LYS A 22 1.28 0.00 14.46
CA LYS A 22 0.53 -0.34 15.67
C LYS A 22 -0.85 -0.91 15.35
N SER A 23 -1.55 -0.36 14.35
CA SER A 23 -2.90 -0.80 13.99
C SER A 23 -2.92 -2.24 13.49
N LEU A 24 -1.94 -2.62 12.66
CA LEU A 24 -1.76 -4.01 12.21
C LEU A 24 -1.50 -4.95 13.39
N ASN A 25 -0.62 -4.55 14.31
CA ASN A 25 -0.34 -5.35 15.52
C ASN A 25 -1.58 -5.52 16.40
N VAL A 26 -2.38 -4.47 16.60
CA VAL A 26 -3.65 -4.53 17.35
C VAL A 26 -4.67 -5.43 16.65
N ALA A 27 -4.69 -5.44 15.32
CA ALA A 27 -5.53 -6.34 14.52
C ALA A 27 -5.07 -7.81 14.55
N GLY A 28 -4.00 -8.14 15.30
CA GLY A 28 -3.46 -9.49 15.37
C GLY A 28 -2.66 -9.89 14.11
N ILE A 29 -2.22 -8.90 13.33
CA ILE A 29 -1.38 -9.11 12.15
C ILE A 29 0.08 -8.92 12.59
N SER A 30 0.87 -9.98 12.46
CA SER A 30 2.33 -9.88 12.48
C SER A 30 2.77 -9.18 11.21
N THR A 31 3.63 -8.16 11.32
CA THR A 31 4.07 -7.35 10.18
C THR A 31 5.53 -6.93 10.35
N THR A 32 6.24 -6.81 9.24
CA THR A 32 7.58 -6.22 9.14
C THR A 32 7.47 -4.88 8.41
N ALA A 33 7.96 -3.82 9.04
CA ALA A 33 7.84 -2.48 8.49
C ALA A 33 9.20 -1.92 8.03
N TRP A 34 9.21 -1.21 6.90
CA TRP A 34 10.40 -0.60 6.30
C TRP A 34 10.12 0.84 5.84
N ASP A 35 11.09 1.73 6.02
CA ASP A 35 11.06 3.11 5.47
C ASP A 35 11.68 3.16 4.06
N ARG A 36 11.22 2.25 3.19
CA ARG A 36 11.61 2.15 1.78
C ARG A 36 10.64 1.25 1.02
N SER A 37 10.72 1.29 -0.31
CA SER A 37 10.21 0.21 -1.16
C SER A 37 10.96 -1.10 -0.92
N ILE A 38 10.34 -2.22 -1.27
CA ILE A 38 10.94 -3.57 -1.23
C ILE A 38 11.25 -4.06 -2.64
N PRO A 39 12.25 -4.94 -2.84
CA PRO A 39 12.55 -5.49 -4.16
C PRO A 39 11.40 -6.36 -4.69
N TRP A 40 11.34 -6.52 -6.00
CA TRP A 40 10.33 -7.32 -6.67
C TRP A 40 10.22 -8.77 -6.15
N THR A 41 11.34 -9.37 -5.76
CA THR A 41 11.35 -10.71 -5.17
C THR A 41 10.51 -10.80 -3.90
N ASP A 42 10.56 -9.76 -3.07
CA ASP A 42 9.85 -9.71 -1.79
C ASP A 42 8.35 -9.49 -2.03
N VAL A 43 8.00 -8.67 -3.03
CA VAL A 43 6.59 -8.54 -3.48
C VAL A 43 6.02 -9.90 -3.85
N LYS A 44 6.74 -10.69 -4.65
CA LYS A 44 6.26 -12.01 -5.06
C LYS A 44 6.11 -12.97 -3.90
N ILE A 45 7.10 -13.04 -3.01
CA ILE A 45 7.08 -13.94 -1.84
C ILE A 45 5.85 -13.68 -0.98
N ASP A 46 5.58 -12.43 -0.63
CA ASP A 46 4.42 -12.05 0.19
C ASP A 46 3.09 -12.41 -0.48
N ILE A 47 2.93 -12.01 -1.76
CA ILE A 47 1.69 -12.27 -2.51
C ILE A 47 1.46 -13.78 -2.71
N ASP A 48 2.49 -14.55 -3.03
CA ASP A 48 2.41 -16.02 -3.18
C ASP A 48 2.04 -16.72 -1.86
N GLN A 49 2.35 -16.08 -0.72
CA GLN A 49 1.95 -16.53 0.62
C GLN A 49 0.57 -16.03 1.05
N ASN A 50 -0.20 -15.39 0.17
CA ASN A 50 -1.47 -14.71 0.46
C ASN A 50 -1.35 -13.62 1.54
N GLN A 51 -0.21 -12.92 1.58
CA GLN A 51 0.06 -11.83 2.51
C GLN A 51 0.08 -10.51 1.72
N PRO A 52 -1.03 -9.75 1.68
CA PRO A 52 -1.05 -8.47 0.98
C PRO A 52 -0.14 -7.45 1.67
N ILE A 53 0.50 -6.59 0.89
CA ILE A 53 1.47 -5.61 1.36
C ILE A 53 0.80 -4.24 1.46
N THR A 54 0.92 -3.56 2.60
CA THR A 54 0.55 -2.15 2.69
C THR A 54 1.74 -1.31 2.20
N ALA A 55 1.47 -0.40 1.26
CA ALA A 55 2.47 0.44 0.62
C ALA A 55 2.05 1.91 0.73
N SER A 56 2.83 2.71 1.47
CA SER A 56 2.60 4.15 1.56
C SER A 56 3.48 4.89 0.56
N ILE A 57 2.90 5.80 -0.20
CA ILE A 57 3.61 6.66 -1.15
C ILE A 57 3.74 8.08 -0.61
N GLN A 58 4.72 8.81 -1.13
CA GLN A 58 4.84 10.25 -0.96
C GLN A 58 4.67 10.93 -2.30
N TRP A 59 3.75 11.88 -2.37
CA TRP A 59 3.58 12.72 -3.55
C TRP A 59 4.78 13.64 -3.73
N ARG A 60 5.31 13.74 -4.95
CA ARG A 60 6.40 14.65 -5.26
C ARG A 60 5.95 16.10 -5.10
N GLY A 61 6.80 16.93 -4.49
CA GLY A 61 6.52 18.33 -4.24
C GLY A 61 5.43 18.60 -3.18
N LYS A 62 4.98 17.58 -2.44
CA LYS A 62 4.02 17.72 -1.33
C LYS A 62 4.55 17.05 -0.07
N SER A 63 4.09 17.50 1.09
CA SER A 63 4.31 16.82 2.37
C SER A 63 3.30 15.70 2.64
N SER A 64 2.26 15.55 1.82
CA SER A 64 1.23 14.51 1.96
C SER A 64 1.65 13.17 1.34
N GLY A 65 1.21 12.09 1.98
CA GLY A 65 1.30 10.73 1.46
C GLY A 65 -0.06 10.15 1.09
N HIS A 66 -0.07 8.88 0.70
CA HIS A 66 -1.27 8.10 0.43
C HIS A 66 -0.97 6.61 0.60
N ASP A 67 -1.92 5.84 1.12
CA ASP A 67 -1.74 4.41 1.38
C ASP A 67 -2.43 3.56 0.33
N PHE A 68 -1.70 2.57 -0.16
CA PHE A 68 -2.17 1.54 -1.08
C PHE A 68 -2.05 0.15 -0.43
N VAL A 69 -2.77 -0.83 -1.00
CA VAL A 69 -2.60 -2.25 -0.66
C VAL A 69 -2.24 -3.01 -1.93
N ILE A 70 -1.01 -3.50 -2.04
CA ILE A 70 -0.62 -4.43 -3.11
C ILE A 70 -1.18 -5.80 -2.76
N TYR A 71 -2.01 -6.34 -3.66
CA TYR A 71 -2.71 -7.61 -3.46
C TYR A 71 -2.36 -8.66 -4.52
N GLY A 72 -1.61 -8.29 -5.54
CA GLY A 72 -1.33 -9.16 -6.67
C GLY A 72 -0.13 -8.68 -7.47
N TYR A 73 0.37 -9.55 -8.33
CA TYR A 73 1.37 -9.20 -9.33
C TYR A 73 1.10 -9.97 -10.63
N TYR A 74 1.67 -9.45 -11.73
CA TYR A 74 1.75 -10.12 -13.02
C TYR A 74 3.19 -10.07 -13.52
N GLU A 75 3.73 -11.22 -13.90
CA GLU A 75 5.07 -11.37 -14.47
C GLU A 75 5.03 -12.20 -15.75
N ASP A 76 5.55 -11.64 -16.85
CA ASP A 76 5.83 -12.36 -18.09
C ASP A 76 7.16 -11.87 -18.67
N GLY A 77 8.21 -12.70 -18.54
CA GLY A 77 9.57 -12.34 -18.94
C GLY A 77 10.09 -11.09 -18.22
N VAL A 78 10.20 -9.98 -18.96
CA VAL A 78 10.68 -8.68 -18.41
C VAL A 78 9.54 -7.79 -17.91
N TYR A 79 8.29 -8.11 -18.23
CA TYR A 79 7.12 -7.33 -17.82
C TYR A 79 6.76 -7.67 -16.37
N LYS A 80 6.70 -6.65 -15.51
CA LYS A 80 6.43 -6.77 -14.08
C LYS A 80 5.43 -5.70 -13.66
N ASN A 81 4.22 -6.12 -13.31
CA ASN A 81 3.17 -5.22 -12.86
C ASN A 81 2.72 -5.59 -11.44
N VAL A 82 2.48 -4.59 -10.60
CA VAL A 82 1.77 -4.77 -9.34
C VAL A 82 0.28 -4.52 -9.56
N SER A 83 -0.56 -5.26 -8.86
CA SER A 83 -1.99 -4.96 -8.71
C SER A 83 -2.22 -4.46 -7.29
N TYR A 84 -2.85 -3.29 -7.17
CA TYR A 84 -3.01 -2.59 -5.89
C TYR A 84 -4.38 -1.95 -5.74
N MET A 85 -4.83 -1.83 -4.49
CA MET A 85 -6.05 -1.12 -4.13
C MET A 85 -5.73 0.34 -3.80
N ASP A 86 -6.57 1.24 -4.31
CA ASP A 86 -6.50 2.68 -4.05
C ASP A 86 -7.77 3.14 -3.32
N PRO A 87 -7.69 3.49 -2.02
CA PRO A 87 -8.86 3.93 -1.25
C PRO A 87 -9.29 5.37 -1.55
N TRP A 88 -8.59 6.09 -2.45
CA TRP A 88 -8.93 7.47 -2.78
C TRP A 88 -10.32 7.55 -3.46
N PRO A 89 -11.26 8.37 -2.96
CA PRO A 89 -12.68 8.29 -3.36
C PRO A 89 -12.98 8.43 -4.86
N THR A 90 -12.13 9.15 -5.58
CA THR A 90 -12.29 9.39 -7.02
C THR A 90 -11.44 8.48 -7.90
N SER A 91 -10.62 7.61 -7.30
CA SER A 91 -9.80 6.64 -8.01
C SER A 91 -10.59 5.36 -8.27
N ALA A 92 -10.18 4.56 -9.25
CA ALA A 92 -10.65 3.18 -9.33
C ALA A 92 -10.14 2.44 -8.09
N MET A 93 -10.99 1.66 -7.42
CA MET A 93 -10.55 0.90 -6.24
C MET A 93 -9.47 -0.13 -6.59
N TRP A 94 -9.52 -0.71 -7.80
CA TRP A 94 -8.64 -1.78 -8.25
C TRP A 94 -7.80 -1.30 -9.42
N ASN A 95 -6.48 -1.26 -9.22
CA ASN A 95 -5.54 -0.74 -10.20
C ASN A 95 -4.40 -1.72 -10.45
N TRP A 96 -3.64 -1.43 -11.50
CA TRP A 96 -2.39 -2.08 -11.79
C TRP A 96 -1.44 -1.10 -12.48
N MET A 97 -0.15 -1.26 -12.26
CA MET A 97 0.87 -0.49 -12.98
C MET A 97 2.22 -1.24 -13.00
N PRO A 98 3.17 -0.85 -13.87
CA PRO A 98 4.53 -1.38 -13.83
C PRO A 98 5.15 -1.21 -12.45
N TYR A 99 5.84 -2.24 -11.97
CA TYR A 99 6.48 -2.22 -10.66
C TYR A 99 7.50 -1.07 -10.54
N SER A 100 8.23 -0.78 -11.62
CA SER A 100 9.14 0.38 -11.66
C SER A 100 8.41 1.70 -11.39
N ASP A 101 7.24 1.87 -12.01
CA ASP A 101 6.44 3.08 -11.91
C ASP A 101 5.80 3.19 -10.53
N PHE A 102 5.41 2.06 -9.93
CA PHE A 102 4.91 2.03 -8.55
C PHE A 102 6.00 2.35 -7.54
N VAL A 103 7.24 1.89 -7.76
CA VAL A 103 8.38 2.25 -6.91
C VAL A 103 8.64 3.76 -6.99
N SER A 104 8.65 4.32 -8.21
CA SER A 104 8.86 5.75 -8.41
C SER A 104 8.44 6.20 -9.81
N ASN A 105 7.64 7.25 -9.86
CA ASN A 105 7.27 7.95 -11.10
C ASN A 105 7.31 9.48 -10.88
N GLU A 106 6.82 10.26 -11.84
CA GLU A 106 6.80 11.73 -11.76
C GLU A 106 5.82 12.28 -10.71
N SER A 107 4.83 11.49 -10.30
CA SER A 107 3.80 11.90 -9.34
C SER A 107 4.17 11.52 -7.91
N PHE A 108 4.74 10.34 -7.68
CA PHE A 108 5.06 9.85 -6.34
C PHE A 108 6.26 8.90 -6.31
N TYR A 109 6.70 8.59 -5.09
CA TYR A 109 7.61 7.48 -4.81
C TYR A 109 7.10 6.64 -3.64
N TRP A 110 7.35 5.34 -3.68
CA TRP A 110 7.01 4.41 -2.60
C TRP A 110 7.94 4.64 -1.41
N LYS A 111 7.36 5.12 -0.31
CA LYS A 111 8.08 5.55 0.89
C LYS A 111 8.09 4.50 1.99
N TRP A 112 6.94 3.94 2.37
CA TRP A 112 6.84 2.96 3.47
C TRP A 112 6.25 1.63 3.03
N THR A 113 6.75 0.54 3.59
CA THR A 113 6.27 -0.82 3.34
C THR A 113 5.91 -1.49 4.66
N PHE A 114 4.77 -2.16 4.71
CA PHE A 114 4.39 -3.11 5.76
C PHE A 114 4.08 -4.45 5.09
N MET A 115 5.02 -5.39 5.24
CA MET A 115 5.07 -6.69 4.57
C MET A 115 5.11 -7.83 5.59
N ASN A 116 5.14 -9.09 5.13
CA ASN A 116 4.99 -10.30 5.93
C ASN A 116 3.69 -10.28 6.77
N ASN A 117 2.61 -9.72 6.20
CA ASN A 117 1.35 -9.48 6.91
C ASN A 117 0.61 -10.81 7.12
N ALA A 118 0.92 -11.49 8.22
CA ALA A 118 0.33 -12.77 8.59
C ALA A 118 -0.53 -12.63 9.85
N ARG A 119 -1.74 -13.19 9.82
CA ARG A 119 -2.59 -13.26 11.01
C ARG A 119 -1.96 -14.24 12.02
N ARG A 120 -1.89 -13.82 13.28
CA ARG A 120 -1.47 -14.67 14.41
C ARG A 120 -2.52 -15.71 14.76
#